data_AF-A0A5X8YKT8-F1
#
_entry.id   AF-A0A5X8YKT8-F1
#
_cell.length_a   1.000
_cell.length_b   1.000
_cell.length_c   1.000
_cell.angle_alpha   90.00
_cell.angle_beta   90.00
_cell.angle_gamma   90.00
#
_symmetry.space_group_name_H-M   'P 1'
#
loop_
_entity.id
_entity.type
_entity.pdbx_description
1 polymer ?
#
loop_
_entity_poly.entity_id
_entity_poly.type
_entity_poly.pdbx_seq_one_letter_code
_entity_poly.pdbx_strand_id
1 'polypeptide(L)'
;MKGSNTFRWAIAIGVVVAAAAFWFWHSRSESPTAAPGVAAQAPHTTAAGRRGMRDGPLAPVQAATATTQAVPRYLSGLGTVTAANTVTVRSRVDGQLIALHFQEGQQVNAGDLLAQIDPSQFKVALAQAQGQLAKDNATLANARRDLARYQQLAKTNLVSRQELDAQQALVNETQGTIKADEANVASAQLQLDWSRITAPVSGRVGLKQVDVGNQISSSDTAGIVVITQTHPIDLIFTLPESDIATVVQAQKAGKALVVEAWDRTNSHKLSEGVLLSLDNQIDPTTGTIKIKARFTNQDDTLFPNQFVNARMLVDTEQNAVVVPAAAVQMGNEGHFVWVLNDENNVSKKRVKIGIQDNRNVVISAGLSAGDRVVTDGIDRLTEGAKVEVVEPQTTVADEKSPSRHEGQKGARA
;
A
#
# COMPACT_ATOMS: atom_id res chain seq x y z
N MET A 1 -10.32 3.17 56.02
CA MET A 1 -10.87 4.47 55.57
C MET A 1 -10.71 4.58 54.05
N LYS A 2 -11.75 4.26 53.28
CA LYS A 2 -11.78 4.42 51.81
C LYS A 2 -12.92 5.40 51.51
N GLY A 3 -12.55 6.65 51.23
CA GLY A 3 -13.48 7.74 50.90
C GLY A 3 -13.78 7.76 49.41
N SER A 4 -15.07 7.88 49.09
CA SER A 4 -15.70 7.87 47.77
C SER A 4 -15.32 9.11 46.93
N ASN A 5 -14.73 8.87 45.74
CA ASN A 5 -14.51 9.89 44.70
C ASN A 5 -15.66 9.96 43.66
N THR A 6 -16.67 9.10 43.77
CA THR A 6 -17.77 9.04 42.80
C THR A 6 -18.77 10.19 42.99
N PHE A 7 -18.91 10.72 44.22
CA PHE A 7 -19.83 11.82 44.50
C PHE A 7 -19.36 13.17 43.95
N ARG A 8 -18.04 13.38 43.81
CA ARG A 8 -17.48 14.64 43.28
C ARG A 8 -17.64 14.76 41.76
N TRP A 9 -17.61 13.66 41.03
CA TRP A 9 -17.81 13.64 39.58
C TRP A 9 -19.28 13.85 39.18
N ALA A 10 -20.22 13.36 39.99
CA ALA A 10 -21.65 13.57 39.74
C ALA A 10 -22.05 15.05 39.86
N ILE A 11 -21.47 15.79 40.80
CA ILE A 11 -21.74 17.23 40.98
C ILE A 11 -21.14 18.04 39.82
N ALA A 12 -19.94 17.68 39.34
CA ALA A 12 -19.30 18.37 38.22
C ALA A 12 -20.10 18.25 36.91
N ILE A 13 -20.68 17.07 36.63
CA ILE A 13 -21.52 16.84 35.45
C ILE A 13 -22.85 17.62 35.55
N GLY A 14 -23.44 17.70 36.74
CA GLY A 14 -24.67 18.46 36.96
C GLY A 14 -24.52 19.96 36.69
N VAL A 15 -23.36 20.55 37.04
CA VAL A 15 -23.08 21.98 36.81
C VAL A 15 -22.88 22.30 35.33
N VAL A 16 -22.25 21.40 34.56
CA VAL A 16 -22.04 21.59 33.12
C VAL A 16 -23.35 21.52 32.34
N VAL A 17 -24.25 20.60 32.71
CA VAL A 17 -25.57 20.48 32.07
C VAL A 17 -26.46 21.70 32.38
N ALA A 18 -26.40 22.23 33.61
CA ALA A 18 -27.12 23.44 33.98
C ALA A 18 -26.61 24.69 33.23
N ALA A 19 -25.29 24.80 33.02
CA ALA A 19 -24.69 25.89 32.26
C ALA A 19 -25.06 25.83 30.76
N ALA A 20 -25.11 24.64 30.16
CA ALA A 20 -25.52 24.45 28.78
C ALA A 20 -27.01 24.77 28.56
N ALA A 21 -27.88 24.40 29.51
CA ALA A 21 -29.30 24.72 29.46
C ALA A 21 -29.55 26.24 29.61
N PHE A 22 -28.78 26.91 30.47
CA PHE A 22 -28.88 28.37 30.64
C PHE A 22 -28.42 29.13 29.39
N TRP A 23 -27.34 28.69 28.73
CA TRP A 23 -26.85 29.31 27.49
C TRP A 23 -27.80 29.09 26.30
N PHE A 24 -28.43 27.92 26.21
CA PHE A 24 -29.42 27.63 25.15
C PHE A 24 -30.73 28.40 25.34
N TRP A 25 -31.12 28.71 26.59
CA TRP A 25 -32.31 29.52 26.86
C TRP A 25 -32.06 31.01 26.62
N HIS A 26 -30.83 31.51 26.85
CA HIS A 26 -30.48 32.92 26.65
C HIS A 26 -30.15 33.29 25.18
N SER A 27 -29.88 32.31 24.31
CA SER A 27 -29.54 32.54 22.90
C SER A 27 -30.74 32.56 21.94
N ARG A 28 -31.98 32.49 22.47
CA ARG A 28 -33.22 32.64 21.68
C ARG A 28 -34.05 33.82 22.17
N SER A 29 -33.53 35.03 22.00
CA SER A 29 -34.34 36.25 22.14
C SER A 29 -33.76 37.37 21.30
N GLU A 30 -33.82 37.25 19.98
CA GLU A 30 -33.72 38.38 19.07
C GLU A 30 -34.77 38.26 17.96
N SER A 31 -35.88 39.00 18.14
CA SER A 31 -36.85 39.31 17.09
C SER A 31 -36.59 40.75 16.65
N PRO A 32 -36.39 41.06 15.36
CA PRO A 32 -36.47 42.44 14.90
C PRO A 32 -37.91 42.79 14.51
N THR A 33 -38.47 43.65 15.32
CA THR A 33 -39.75 44.35 15.18
C THR A 33 -39.74 45.24 13.94
N ALA A 34 -40.80 45.16 13.13
CA ALA A 34 -41.12 46.13 12.10
C ALA A 34 -41.76 47.39 12.72
N ALA A 35 -41.31 48.58 12.31
CA ALA A 35 -42.10 49.81 12.39
C ALA A 35 -41.64 50.83 11.31
N PRO A 36 -42.51 51.78 10.92
CA PRO A 36 -42.54 52.35 9.57
C PRO A 36 -41.82 53.70 9.46
N GLY A 37 -41.19 53.94 8.31
CA GLY A 37 -40.58 55.22 7.93
C GLY A 37 -41.30 55.85 6.74
N VAL A 38 -42.04 56.93 7.04
CA VAL A 38 -42.67 57.85 6.09
C VAL A 38 -41.60 58.74 5.45
N ALA A 39 -41.55 58.80 4.11
CA ALA A 39 -40.95 59.92 3.38
C ALA A 39 -41.48 60.03 1.94
N ALA A 40 -42.26 61.10 1.73
CA ALA A 40 -42.32 61.99 0.57
C ALA A 40 -42.60 61.44 -0.85
N GLN A 41 -43.80 61.84 -1.34
CA GLN A 41 -44.24 61.92 -2.72
C GLN A 41 -43.54 63.05 -3.50
N ALA A 42 -43.26 62.82 -4.79
CA ALA A 42 -43.70 63.61 -5.97
C ALA A 42 -42.91 63.20 -7.24
N PRO A 43 -43.41 63.45 -8.46
CA PRO A 43 -44.74 63.18 -8.98
C PRO A 43 -44.72 62.30 -10.25
N HIS A 44 -45.90 61.82 -10.61
CA HIS A 44 -46.22 61.10 -11.83
C HIS A 44 -45.95 61.94 -13.09
N THR A 45 -45.29 61.34 -14.09
CA THR A 45 -45.57 61.63 -15.50
C THR A 45 -46.00 60.34 -16.18
N THR A 46 -47.22 60.39 -16.70
CA THR A 46 -47.89 59.37 -17.47
C THR A 46 -47.34 59.36 -18.89
N ALA A 47 -46.73 58.25 -19.31
CA ALA A 47 -46.51 57.95 -20.72
C ALA A 47 -47.15 56.60 -21.03
N ALA A 48 -48.27 56.67 -21.74
CA ALA A 48 -49.02 55.54 -22.24
C ALA A 48 -48.25 54.82 -23.35
N GLY A 49 -48.36 53.48 -23.33
CA GLY A 49 -48.53 52.68 -24.54
C GLY A 49 -47.28 52.36 -25.37
N ARG A 50 -46.71 51.17 -25.12
CA ARG A 50 -46.50 50.20 -26.22
C ARG A 50 -46.35 48.78 -25.67
N ARG A 51 -47.33 47.92 -25.99
CA ARG A 51 -47.16 46.47 -26.00
C ARG A 51 -46.13 46.16 -27.09
N GLY A 52 -44.87 46.04 -26.68
CA GLY A 52 -43.85 45.31 -27.42
C GLY A 52 -43.76 43.92 -26.79
N MET A 53 -43.97 42.90 -27.62
CA MET A 53 -43.58 41.52 -27.37
C MET A 53 -42.15 41.53 -26.82
N ARG A 54 -41.97 41.21 -25.53
CA ARG A 54 -40.64 41.02 -24.96
C ARG A 54 -40.18 39.62 -25.35
N ASP A 55 -39.48 39.52 -26.48
CA ASP A 55 -38.30 38.67 -26.48
C ASP A 55 -37.32 39.30 -25.48
N GLY A 56 -37.43 38.88 -24.22
CA GLY A 56 -36.39 39.15 -23.23
C GLY A 56 -35.09 38.50 -23.71
N PRO A 57 -33.91 39.03 -23.30
CA PRO A 57 -32.65 38.39 -23.63
C PRO A 57 -32.70 36.91 -23.22
N LEU A 58 -32.42 36.01 -24.16
CA LEU A 58 -32.44 34.57 -23.94
C LEU A 58 -31.49 34.24 -22.79
N ALA A 59 -31.83 33.24 -21.97
CA ALA A 59 -30.95 32.82 -20.89
C ALA A 59 -29.65 32.26 -21.51
N PRO A 60 -28.46 32.82 -21.17
CA PRO A 60 -27.21 32.27 -21.66
C PRO A 60 -26.91 30.96 -20.93
N VAL A 61 -26.59 29.92 -21.69
CA VAL A 61 -26.22 28.61 -21.17
C VAL A 61 -24.95 28.10 -21.82
N GLN A 62 -24.18 27.30 -21.10
CA GLN A 62 -23.14 26.49 -21.72
C GLN A 62 -23.68 25.10 -21.99
N ALA A 63 -23.32 24.53 -23.14
CA ALA A 63 -23.72 23.18 -23.49
C ALA A 63 -22.49 22.34 -23.86
N ALA A 64 -22.52 21.08 -23.46
CA ALA A 64 -21.57 20.06 -23.87
C ALA A 64 -22.29 18.98 -24.68
N THR A 65 -21.57 18.32 -25.58
CA THR A 65 -22.13 17.19 -26.35
C THR A 65 -21.87 15.90 -25.59
N ALA A 66 -22.88 15.04 -25.48
CA ALA A 66 -22.72 13.70 -24.94
C ALA A 66 -21.84 12.87 -25.88
N THR A 67 -20.71 12.37 -25.39
CA THR A 67 -19.75 11.62 -26.21
C THR A 67 -19.70 10.16 -25.80
N THR A 68 -19.48 9.28 -26.76
CA THR A 68 -19.18 7.86 -26.49
C THR A 68 -17.71 7.72 -26.11
N GLN A 69 -17.43 7.15 -24.94
CA GLN A 69 -16.07 6.91 -24.45
C GLN A 69 -15.96 5.55 -23.77
N ALA A 70 -14.76 4.98 -23.74
CA ALA A 70 -14.46 3.80 -22.93
C ALA A 70 -14.17 4.26 -21.49
N VAL A 71 -14.97 3.83 -20.53
CA VAL A 71 -14.86 4.29 -19.13
C VAL A 71 -14.35 3.15 -18.24
N PRO A 72 -13.17 3.30 -17.63
CA PRO A 72 -12.64 2.30 -16.71
C PRO A 72 -13.44 2.33 -15.40
N ARG A 73 -13.83 1.14 -14.91
CA ARG A 73 -14.44 0.96 -13.60
C ARG A 73 -13.36 0.60 -12.59
N TYR A 74 -13.10 1.51 -11.66
CA TYR A 74 -12.15 1.29 -10.56
C TYR A 74 -12.89 0.96 -9.26
N LEU A 75 -12.32 0.05 -8.48
CA LEU A 75 -12.61 -0.10 -7.06
C LEU A 75 -11.45 0.49 -6.27
N SER A 76 -11.76 1.38 -5.33
CA SER A 76 -10.75 2.08 -4.56
C SER A 76 -10.78 1.67 -3.10
N GLY A 77 -9.61 1.53 -2.50
CA GLY A 77 -9.46 1.15 -1.10
C GLY A 77 -8.21 1.77 -0.49
N LEU A 78 -8.25 2.04 0.81
CA LEU A 78 -7.06 2.45 1.55
C LEU A 78 -6.17 1.22 1.77
N GLY A 79 -4.87 1.39 1.55
CA GLY A 79 -3.91 0.30 1.68
C GLY A 79 -2.61 0.71 2.34
N THR A 80 -1.90 -0.31 2.77
CA THR A 80 -0.56 -0.21 3.34
C THR A 80 0.39 -1.05 2.51
N VAL A 81 1.49 -0.44 2.08
CA VAL A 81 2.58 -1.12 1.41
C VAL A 81 3.30 -2.03 2.42
N THR A 82 3.54 -3.28 2.06
CA THR A 82 4.22 -4.28 2.87
C THR A 82 5.36 -4.90 2.10
N ALA A 83 6.50 -5.10 2.76
CA ALA A 83 7.61 -5.84 2.17
C ALA A 83 7.18 -7.28 1.81
N ALA A 84 7.71 -7.83 0.72
CA ALA A 84 7.43 -9.20 0.35
C ALA A 84 7.95 -10.19 1.42
N ASN A 85 9.13 -9.90 1.97
CA ASN A 85 9.74 -10.62 3.08
C ASN A 85 10.50 -9.63 3.97
N THR A 86 10.47 -9.85 5.28
CA THR A 86 11.29 -9.14 6.26
C THR A 86 12.01 -10.17 7.11
N VAL A 87 13.34 -10.11 7.14
CA VAL A 87 14.16 -11.07 7.87
C VAL A 87 15.12 -10.34 8.80
N THR A 88 15.03 -10.62 10.09
CA THR A 88 16.04 -10.22 11.07
C THR A 88 17.20 -11.22 11.01
N VAL A 89 18.36 -10.74 10.58
CA VAL A 89 19.58 -11.55 10.51
C VAL A 89 20.13 -11.71 11.93
N ARG A 90 20.24 -12.95 12.39
CA ARG A 90 20.75 -13.32 13.72
C ARG A 90 21.95 -14.25 13.58
N SER A 91 22.80 -14.26 14.61
CA SER A 91 23.85 -15.26 14.70
C SER A 91 23.29 -16.61 15.16
N ARG A 92 23.91 -17.69 14.69
CA ARG A 92 23.67 -19.06 15.20
C ARG A 92 24.74 -19.52 16.19
N VAL A 93 25.84 -18.78 16.29
CA VAL A 93 27.00 -19.07 17.14
C VAL A 93 27.35 -17.85 17.98
N ASP A 94 27.98 -18.10 19.12
CA ASP A 94 28.38 -17.03 20.03
C ASP A 94 29.81 -16.58 19.71
N GLY A 95 30.09 -15.29 19.90
CA GLY A 95 31.45 -14.76 19.72
C GLY A 95 31.48 -13.25 19.54
N GLN A 96 32.68 -12.70 19.47
CA GLN A 96 32.87 -11.28 19.23
C GLN A 96 32.68 -10.95 17.74
N LEU A 97 31.94 -9.89 17.44
CA LEU A 97 31.78 -9.36 16.09
C LEU A 97 33.07 -8.64 15.66
N ILE A 98 33.76 -9.13 14.63
CA ILE A 98 35.04 -8.56 14.17
C ILE A 98 34.91 -7.68 12.92
N ALA A 99 33.86 -7.88 12.13
CA ALA A 99 33.64 -7.08 10.93
C ALA A 99 32.16 -7.02 10.53
N LEU A 100 31.77 -5.89 9.93
CA LEU A 100 30.53 -5.70 9.19
C LEU A 100 30.89 -5.39 7.72
N HIS A 101 30.24 -6.10 6.80
CA HIS A 101 30.53 -6.08 5.36
C HIS A 101 29.38 -5.45 4.55
N PHE A 102 28.60 -4.58 5.18
CA PHE A 102 27.53 -3.83 4.52
C PHE A 102 27.53 -2.36 4.92
N GLN A 103 27.01 -1.52 4.04
CA GLN A 103 26.61 -0.15 4.31
C GLN A 103 25.11 -0.10 4.63
N GLU A 104 24.72 0.70 5.61
CA GLU A 104 23.31 0.85 5.98
C GLU A 104 22.49 1.41 4.81
N GLY A 105 21.31 0.85 4.59
CA GLY A 105 20.45 1.22 3.46
C GLY A 105 20.85 0.60 2.12
N GLN A 106 21.95 -0.14 2.03
CA GLN A 106 22.38 -0.76 0.76
C GLN A 106 21.46 -1.92 0.34
N GLN A 107 21.40 -2.20 -0.96
CA GLN A 107 20.79 -3.43 -1.48
C GLN A 107 21.79 -4.58 -1.42
N VAL A 108 21.37 -5.73 -0.90
CA VAL A 108 22.17 -6.97 -0.86
C VAL A 108 21.43 -8.12 -1.54
N ASN A 109 22.20 -9.10 -2.01
CA ASN A 109 21.71 -10.34 -2.55
C ASN A 109 21.79 -11.46 -1.50
N ALA A 110 20.93 -12.47 -1.64
CA ALA A 110 21.04 -13.69 -0.84
C ALA A 110 22.43 -14.32 -1.02
N GLY A 111 23.08 -14.66 0.10
CA GLY A 111 24.43 -15.20 0.15
C GLY A 111 25.54 -14.17 0.39
N ASP A 112 25.27 -12.87 0.26
CA ASP A 112 26.28 -11.84 0.52
C ASP A 112 26.74 -11.87 1.98
N LEU A 113 28.04 -11.72 2.21
CA LEU A 113 28.60 -11.65 3.57
C LEU A 113 28.20 -10.33 4.23
N LEU A 114 27.58 -10.40 5.40
CA LEU A 114 27.10 -9.23 6.14
C LEU A 114 27.93 -8.96 7.39
N ALA A 115 28.28 -10.02 8.12
CA ALA A 115 28.98 -9.92 9.38
C ALA A 115 29.92 -11.10 9.56
N GLN A 116 31.01 -10.88 10.30
CA GLN A 116 31.94 -11.94 10.66
C GLN A 116 32.16 -11.94 12.17
N ILE A 117 31.89 -13.10 12.78
CA ILE A 117 32.24 -13.41 14.16
C ILE A 117 33.65 -13.98 14.19
N ASP A 118 34.40 -13.72 15.28
CA ASP A 118 35.73 -14.27 15.47
C ASP A 118 35.73 -15.81 15.27
N PRO A 119 36.40 -16.32 14.21
CA PRO A 119 36.38 -17.73 13.89
C PRO A 119 37.40 -18.55 14.70
N SER A 120 38.22 -17.91 15.56
CA SER A 120 39.41 -18.53 16.16
C SER A 120 39.08 -19.80 16.95
N GLN A 121 38.06 -19.76 17.81
CA GLN A 121 37.63 -20.93 18.59
C GLN A 121 37.10 -22.08 17.69
N PHE A 122 36.38 -21.74 16.62
CA PHE A 122 35.81 -22.73 15.70
C PHE A 122 36.90 -23.38 14.84
N LYS A 123 37.92 -22.62 14.42
CA LYS A 123 39.09 -23.15 13.72
C LYS A 123 39.88 -24.14 14.58
N VAL A 124 40.07 -23.82 15.87
CA VAL A 124 40.75 -24.72 16.81
C VAL A 124 39.94 -26.01 17.02
N ALA A 125 38.62 -25.90 17.21
CA ALA A 125 37.74 -27.07 17.35
C ALA A 125 37.75 -27.96 16.11
N LEU A 126 37.73 -27.37 14.91
CA LEU A 126 37.84 -28.10 13.64
C LEU A 126 39.19 -28.84 13.54
N ALA A 127 40.30 -28.16 13.84
CA ALA A 127 41.62 -28.77 13.81
C ALA A 127 41.74 -29.93 14.81
N GLN A 128 41.14 -29.80 16.00
CA GLN A 128 41.09 -30.88 17.00
C GLN A 128 40.30 -32.09 16.49
N ALA A 129 39.12 -31.87 15.90
CA ALA A 129 38.29 -32.95 15.33
C ALA A 129 39.01 -33.66 14.17
N GLN A 130 39.69 -32.91 13.30
CA GLN A 130 40.50 -33.46 12.22
C GLN A 130 41.68 -34.29 12.72
N GLY A 131 42.33 -33.84 13.80
CA GLY A 131 43.40 -34.60 14.45
C GLY A 131 42.91 -35.94 15.02
N GLN A 132 41.71 -35.96 15.63
CA GLN A 132 41.09 -37.18 16.14
C GLN A 132 40.75 -38.15 14.99
N LEU A 133 40.11 -37.66 13.94
CA LEU A 133 39.82 -38.44 12.73
C LEU A 133 41.11 -39.03 12.11
N ALA A 134 42.19 -38.25 12.06
CA ALA A 134 43.48 -38.72 11.52
C ALA A 134 44.08 -39.84 12.37
N LYS A 135 44.02 -39.72 13.71
CA LYS A 135 44.46 -40.75 14.65
C LYS A 135 43.67 -42.05 14.44
N ASP A 136 42.34 -41.96 14.40
CA ASP A 136 41.51 -43.16 14.33
C ASP A 136 41.53 -43.80 12.93
N ASN A 137 41.79 -43.02 11.88
CA ASN A 137 42.09 -43.57 10.56
C ASN A 137 43.35 -44.43 10.58
N ALA A 138 44.40 -44.02 11.30
CA ALA A 138 45.59 -44.83 11.48
C ALA A 138 45.29 -46.12 12.27
N THR A 139 44.42 -46.05 13.28
CA THR A 139 43.96 -47.22 14.04
C THR A 139 43.21 -48.22 13.16
N LEU A 140 42.25 -47.77 12.35
CA LEU A 140 41.51 -48.60 11.40
C LEU A 140 42.45 -49.22 10.34
N ALA A 141 43.41 -48.44 9.84
CA ALA A 141 44.40 -48.93 8.88
C ALA A 141 45.24 -50.07 9.46
N ASN A 142 45.67 -49.97 10.71
CA ASN A 142 46.37 -51.05 11.41
C ASN A 142 45.45 -52.27 11.62
N ALA A 143 44.23 -52.07 12.11
CA ALA A 143 43.27 -53.16 12.30
C ALA A 143 42.98 -53.94 11.00
N ARG A 144 42.89 -53.23 9.86
CA ARG A 144 42.72 -53.85 8.53
C ARG A 144 43.93 -54.66 8.09
N ARG A 145 45.15 -54.16 8.33
CA ARG A 145 46.39 -54.89 8.02
C ARG A 145 46.49 -56.16 8.87
N ASP A 146 46.12 -56.09 10.14
CA ASP A 146 46.12 -57.25 11.02
C ASP A 146 45.02 -58.25 10.63
N LEU A 147 43.82 -57.80 10.29
CA LEU A 147 42.78 -58.68 9.74
C LEU A 147 43.27 -59.43 8.50
N ALA A 148 43.91 -58.75 7.55
CA ALA A 148 44.45 -59.38 6.34
C ALA A 148 45.51 -60.45 6.69
N ARG A 149 46.33 -60.20 7.72
CA ARG A 149 47.31 -61.16 8.23
C ARG A 149 46.63 -62.39 8.85
N TYR A 150 45.64 -62.19 9.72
CA TYR A 150 44.89 -63.26 10.38
C TYR A 150 44.12 -64.11 9.37
N GLN A 151 43.53 -63.49 8.34
CA GLN A 151 42.87 -64.20 7.24
C GLN A 151 43.84 -65.13 6.48
N GLN A 152 45.10 -64.72 6.30
CA GLN A 152 46.11 -65.58 5.66
C GLN A 152 46.54 -66.73 6.56
N LEU A 153 46.75 -66.47 7.86
CA LEU A 153 47.15 -67.49 8.84
C LEU A 153 46.04 -68.52 9.12
N ALA A 154 44.78 -68.11 9.03
CA ALA A 154 43.63 -68.99 9.24
C ALA A 154 43.53 -70.08 8.14
N LYS A 155 43.94 -69.77 6.90
CA LYS A 155 43.97 -70.75 5.79
C LYS A 155 44.96 -71.89 6.04
N THR A 156 46.01 -71.62 6.82
CA THR A 156 47.02 -72.60 7.22
C THR A 156 46.74 -73.22 8.60
N ASN A 157 45.55 -72.99 9.19
CA ASN A 157 45.17 -73.43 10.54
C ASN A 157 46.11 -72.95 11.65
N LEU A 158 46.76 -71.79 11.48
CA LEU A 158 47.71 -71.22 12.45
C LEU A 158 47.08 -70.24 13.44
N VAL A 159 45.82 -69.87 13.25
CA VAL A 159 45.02 -69.04 14.17
C VAL A 159 43.62 -69.64 14.30
N SER A 160 42.97 -69.41 15.44
CA SER A 160 41.62 -69.87 15.70
C SER A 160 40.57 -69.02 14.94
N ARG A 161 39.38 -69.59 14.70
CA ARG A 161 38.25 -68.82 14.13
C ARG A 161 37.84 -67.67 15.04
N GLN A 162 37.85 -67.89 16.35
CA GLN A 162 37.52 -66.86 17.34
C GLN A 162 38.41 -65.62 17.23
N GLU A 163 39.72 -65.81 17.00
CA GLU A 163 40.66 -64.70 16.81
C GLU A 163 40.41 -63.94 15.50
N LEU A 164 40.10 -64.65 14.41
CA LEU A 164 39.73 -64.02 13.14
C LEU A 164 38.44 -63.20 13.29
N ASP A 165 37.41 -63.76 13.93
CA ASP A 165 36.13 -63.09 14.16
C ASP A 165 36.30 -61.86 15.06
N ALA A 166 37.15 -61.95 16.10
CA ALA A 166 37.49 -60.82 16.96
C ALA A 166 38.19 -59.69 16.17
N GLN A 167 39.12 -60.04 15.28
CA GLN A 167 39.80 -59.04 14.44
C GLN A 167 38.86 -58.40 13.42
N GLN A 168 37.92 -59.17 12.87
CA GLN A 168 36.87 -58.65 11.99
C GLN A 168 35.94 -57.70 12.73
N ALA A 169 35.56 -58.04 13.97
CA ALA A 169 34.76 -57.17 14.83
C ALA A 169 35.49 -55.86 15.13
N LEU A 170 36.80 -55.89 15.41
CA LEU A 170 37.60 -54.69 15.64
C LEU A 170 37.65 -53.77 14.41
N VAL A 171 37.76 -54.32 13.19
CA VAL A 171 37.66 -53.51 11.96
C VAL A 171 36.30 -52.86 11.83
N ASN A 172 35.21 -53.58 12.13
CA ASN A 172 33.86 -53.04 12.07
C ASN A 172 33.64 -51.95 13.12
N GLU A 173 34.15 -52.15 14.35
CA GLU A 173 34.11 -51.18 15.45
C GLU A 173 34.86 -49.89 15.08
N THR A 174 36.12 -50.01 14.66
CA THR A 174 36.95 -48.86 14.27
C THR A 174 36.38 -48.14 13.06
N GLN A 175 35.75 -48.85 12.12
CA GLN A 175 35.00 -48.21 11.03
C GLN A 175 33.77 -47.43 11.53
N GLY A 176 33.11 -47.89 12.60
CA GLY A 176 32.08 -47.14 13.31
C GLY A 176 32.64 -45.85 13.93
N THR A 177 33.81 -45.93 14.57
CA THR A 177 34.51 -44.75 15.13
C THR A 177 34.81 -43.70 14.07
N ILE A 178 35.32 -44.11 12.89
CA ILE A 178 35.56 -43.17 11.77
C ILE A 178 34.30 -42.40 11.40
N LYS A 179 33.15 -43.07 11.28
CA LYS A 179 31.89 -42.40 10.94
C LYS A 179 31.49 -41.38 12.00
N ALA A 180 31.73 -41.67 13.28
CA ALA A 180 31.46 -40.72 14.36
C ALA A 180 32.40 -39.51 14.30
N ASP A 181 33.69 -39.72 14.01
CA ASP A 181 34.66 -38.64 13.86
C ASP A 181 34.41 -37.77 12.63
N GLU A 182 34.01 -38.37 11.50
CA GLU A 182 33.58 -37.62 10.31
C GLU A 182 32.40 -36.70 10.64
N ALA A 183 31.42 -37.17 11.42
CA ALA A 183 30.31 -36.34 11.88
C ALA A 183 30.76 -35.21 12.82
N ASN A 184 31.74 -35.48 13.69
CA ASN A 184 32.32 -34.46 14.57
C ASN A 184 33.07 -33.37 13.78
N VAL A 185 33.85 -33.76 12.76
CA VAL A 185 34.51 -32.81 11.85
C VAL A 185 33.47 -31.96 11.10
N ALA A 186 32.41 -32.59 10.58
CA ALA A 186 31.34 -31.88 9.89
C ALA A 186 30.60 -30.88 10.81
N SER A 187 30.37 -31.26 12.07
CA SER A 187 29.75 -30.38 13.08
C SER A 187 30.64 -29.15 13.38
N ALA A 188 31.95 -29.37 13.58
CA ALA A 188 32.89 -28.27 13.82
C ALA A 188 33.03 -27.35 12.60
N GLN A 189 33.01 -27.92 11.38
CA GLN A 189 33.01 -27.14 10.14
C GLN A 189 31.75 -26.27 10.03
N LEU A 190 30.58 -26.82 10.34
CA LEU A 190 29.32 -26.08 10.28
C LEU A 190 29.29 -24.89 11.25
N GLN A 191 29.86 -25.04 12.45
CA GLN A 191 30.01 -23.94 13.41
C GLN A 191 30.95 -22.86 12.87
N LEU A 192 32.06 -23.27 12.24
CA LEU A 192 32.97 -22.33 11.58
C LEU A 192 32.28 -21.60 10.43
N ASP A 193 31.47 -22.28 9.62
CA ASP A 193 30.73 -21.66 8.53
C ASP A 193 29.70 -20.65 9.06
N TRP A 194 29.03 -20.95 10.19
CA TRP A 194 28.12 -20.02 10.86
C TRP A 194 28.79 -18.78 11.47
N SER A 195 30.12 -18.78 11.65
CA SER A 195 30.85 -17.55 12.01
C SER A 195 30.80 -16.49 10.90
N ARG A 196 30.54 -16.90 9.65
CA ARG A 196 30.30 -16.03 8.50
C ARG A 196 28.80 -15.86 8.32
N ILE A 197 28.29 -14.70 8.69
CA ILE A 197 26.86 -14.43 8.65
C ILE A 197 26.53 -13.80 7.30
N THR A 198 25.79 -14.55 6.49
CA THR A 198 25.38 -14.14 5.14
C THR A 198 23.90 -13.73 5.10
N ALA A 199 23.53 -12.96 4.07
CA ALA A 199 22.14 -12.59 3.82
C ALA A 199 21.29 -13.83 3.46
N PRO A 200 20.22 -14.16 4.22
CA PRO A 200 19.36 -15.29 3.88
C PRO A 200 18.42 -14.99 2.70
N VAL A 201 18.15 -13.71 2.43
CA VAL A 201 17.29 -13.23 1.34
C VAL A 201 17.88 -11.96 0.74
N SER A 202 17.58 -11.71 -0.54
CA SER A 202 17.90 -10.43 -1.17
C SER A 202 16.97 -9.33 -0.67
N GLY A 203 17.49 -8.13 -0.45
CA GLY A 203 16.70 -7.01 0.04
C GLY A 203 17.54 -5.80 0.43
N ARG A 204 16.87 -4.76 0.91
CA ARG A 204 17.51 -3.57 1.43
C ARG A 204 17.84 -3.76 2.90
N VAL A 205 19.09 -3.48 3.25
CA VAL A 205 19.61 -3.59 4.61
C VAL A 205 19.19 -2.37 5.41
N GLY A 206 18.67 -2.58 6.62
CA GLY A 206 18.34 -1.51 7.56
C GLY A 206 19.56 -0.88 8.22
N LEU A 207 19.31 -0.13 9.30
CA LEU A 207 20.37 0.33 10.19
C LEU A 207 20.97 -0.86 10.95
N LYS A 208 22.27 -0.80 11.25
CA LYS A 208 22.93 -1.81 12.09
C LYS A 208 22.34 -1.76 13.50
N GLN A 209 22.20 -2.93 14.11
CA GLN A 209 21.71 -3.06 15.49
C GLN A 209 22.82 -3.33 16.49
N VAL A 210 24.03 -3.62 16.00
CA VAL A 210 25.22 -3.94 16.79
C VAL A 210 26.46 -3.33 16.13
N ASP A 211 27.47 -3.04 16.95
CA ASP A 211 28.74 -2.49 16.51
C ASP A 211 29.85 -3.54 16.54
N VAL A 212 30.84 -3.36 15.65
CA VAL A 212 32.07 -4.16 15.65
C VAL A 212 32.74 -4.04 17.02
N GLY A 213 33.16 -5.16 17.57
CA GLY A 213 33.73 -5.28 18.91
C GLY A 213 32.73 -5.82 19.95
N ASN A 214 31.42 -5.76 19.69
CA ASN A 214 30.42 -6.31 20.60
C ASN A 214 30.45 -7.84 20.63
N GLN A 215 30.12 -8.40 21.80
CA GLN A 215 29.86 -9.83 21.95
C GLN A 215 28.44 -10.13 21.45
N ILE A 216 28.31 -11.11 20.55
CA ILE A 216 27.04 -11.59 20.01
C ILE A 216 26.70 -12.95 20.60
N SER A 217 25.44 -13.16 20.94
CA SER A 217 24.88 -14.45 21.33
C SER A 217 23.83 -14.92 20.33
N SER A 218 23.75 -16.24 20.14
CA SER A 218 22.67 -16.94 19.45
C SER A 218 21.28 -16.70 20.06
N SER A 219 21.22 -16.22 21.31
CA SER A 219 19.98 -15.85 21.99
C SER A 219 19.51 -14.41 21.72
N ASP A 220 20.31 -13.58 21.03
CA ASP A 220 19.99 -12.17 20.81
C ASP A 220 18.79 -11.99 19.87
N THR A 221 17.70 -11.45 20.42
CA THR A 221 16.44 -11.25 19.68
C THR A 221 16.48 -10.04 18.76
N ALA A 222 17.27 -9.02 19.10
CA ALA A 222 17.44 -7.82 18.29
C ALA A 222 18.02 -8.17 16.92
N GLY A 223 18.98 -9.11 16.87
CA GLY A 223 19.73 -9.44 15.66
C GLY A 223 20.85 -8.46 15.36
N ILE A 224 21.49 -8.65 14.22
CA ILE A 224 22.59 -7.81 13.72
C ILE A 224 22.04 -6.71 12.82
N VAL A 225 21.12 -7.09 11.94
CA VAL A 225 20.48 -6.19 10.99
C VAL A 225 19.17 -6.78 10.47
N VAL A 226 18.25 -5.93 10.04
CA VAL A 226 17.00 -6.33 9.38
C VAL A 226 17.13 -6.12 7.87
N ILE A 227 16.84 -7.16 7.10
CA ILE A 227 16.76 -7.09 5.64
C ILE A 227 15.30 -7.07 5.25
N THR A 228 14.93 -6.08 4.45
CA THR A 228 13.57 -5.91 3.96
C THR A 228 13.55 -6.05 2.45
N GLN A 229 12.82 -7.03 1.94
CA GLN A 229 12.68 -7.23 0.50
C GLN A 229 11.69 -6.22 -0.07
N THR A 230 12.23 -5.22 -0.79
CA THR A 230 11.46 -4.17 -1.48
C THR A 230 11.21 -4.46 -2.97
N HIS A 231 11.80 -5.54 -3.48
CA HIS A 231 11.70 -5.98 -4.88
C HIS A 231 11.40 -7.49 -4.95
N PRO A 232 10.18 -7.90 -5.34
CA PRO A 232 8.97 -7.08 -5.44
C PRO A 232 8.50 -6.58 -4.06
N ILE A 233 7.53 -5.67 -4.05
CA ILE A 233 6.81 -5.21 -2.86
C ILE A 233 5.32 -5.49 -3.00
N ASP A 234 4.63 -5.70 -1.88
CA ASP A 234 3.20 -5.97 -1.86
C ASP A 234 2.43 -4.76 -1.33
N LEU A 235 1.19 -4.59 -1.77
CA LEU A 235 0.23 -3.63 -1.24
C LEU A 235 -0.97 -4.40 -0.71
N ILE A 236 -1.28 -4.20 0.57
CA ILE A 236 -2.47 -4.77 1.19
C ILE A 236 -3.49 -3.66 1.38
N PHE A 237 -4.64 -3.78 0.73
CA PHE A 237 -5.73 -2.81 0.84
C PHE A 237 -7.06 -3.52 1.08
N THR A 238 -8.05 -2.79 1.57
CA THR A 238 -9.37 -3.36 1.88
C THR A 238 -10.44 -2.83 0.92
N LEU A 239 -11.40 -3.70 0.58
CA LEU A 239 -12.62 -3.34 -0.14
C LEU A 239 -13.86 -3.80 0.65
N PRO A 240 -15.01 -3.12 0.51
CA PRO A 240 -16.28 -3.59 1.08
C PRO A 240 -16.67 -4.99 0.58
N GLU A 241 -17.37 -5.76 1.42
CA GLU A 241 -17.83 -7.10 1.05
C GLU A 241 -18.76 -7.13 -0.18
N SER A 242 -19.50 -6.05 -0.43
CA SER A 242 -20.39 -5.90 -1.59
C SER A 242 -19.65 -5.98 -2.93
N ASP A 243 -18.36 -5.65 -2.94
CA ASP A 243 -17.55 -5.61 -4.16
C ASP A 243 -16.91 -6.95 -4.51
N ILE A 244 -16.94 -7.94 -3.60
CA ILE A 244 -16.30 -9.26 -3.80
C ILE A 244 -16.76 -9.92 -5.11
N ALA A 245 -18.08 -9.88 -5.38
CA ALA A 245 -18.64 -10.48 -6.59
C ALA A 245 -18.06 -9.84 -7.86
N THR A 246 -17.85 -8.51 -7.86
CA THR A 246 -17.24 -7.79 -8.97
C THR A 246 -15.79 -8.25 -9.18
N VAL A 247 -14.99 -8.33 -8.12
CA VAL A 247 -13.58 -8.74 -8.23
C VAL A 247 -13.44 -10.18 -8.72
N VAL A 248 -14.27 -11.09 -8.19
CA VAL A 248 -14.27 -12.50 -8.60
C VAL A 248 -14.67 -12.66 -10.06
N GLN A 249 -15.67 -11.90 -10.53
CA GLN A 249 -16.06 -11.89 -11.94
C GLN A 249 -14.93 -11.38 -12.83
N ALA A 250 -14.28 -10.29 -12.43
CA ALA A 250 -13.16 -9.69 -13.15
C ALA A 250 -11.96 -10.66 -13.23
N GLN A 251 -11.65 -11.40 -12.15
CA GLN A 251 -10.61 -12.44 -12.18
C GLN A 251 -10.97 -13.62 -13.09
N LYS A 252 -12.24 -14.06 -13.07
CA LYS A 252 -12.73 -15.15 -13.94
C LYS A 252 -12.67 -14.80 -15.42
N ALA A 253 -12.67 -13.51 -15.77
CA ALA A 253 -12.48 -13.06 -17.15
C ALA A 253 -11.05 -13.31 -17.70
N GLY A 254 -10.12 -13.80 -16.87
CA GLY A 254 -8.81 -14.28 -17.29
C GLY A 254 -7.77 -13.20 -17.57
N LYS A 255 -8.10 -11.92 -17.33
CA LYS A 255 -7.16 -10.80 -17.41
C LYS A 255 -6.58 -10.50 -16.03
N ALA A 256 -5.29 -10.17 -15.97
CA ALA A 256 -4.68 -9.68 -14.74
C ALA A 256 -5.34 -8.35 -14.36
N LEU A 257 -5.78 -8.23 -13.10
CA LEU A 257 -6.39 -7.00 -12.60
C LEU A 257 -5.28 -6.03 -12.20
N VAL A 258 -5.23 -4.91 -12.90
CA VAL A 258 -4.26 -3.84 -12.66
C VAL A 258 -4.66 -3.10 -11.39
N VAL A 259 -3.67 -2.87 -10.52
CA VAL A 259 -3.83 -2.09 -9.29
C VAL A 259 -2.85 -0.93 -9.33
N GLU A 260 -3.38 0.28 -9.27
CA GLU A 260 -2.60 1.51 -9.18
C GLU A 260 -2.46 1.91 -7.71
N ALA A 261 -1.24 2.28 -7.32
CA ALA A 261 -0.98 2.90 -6.02
C ALA A 261 -0.87 4.41 -6.20
N TRP A 262 -1.68 5.17 -5.47
CA TRP A 262 -1.73 6.63 -5.49
C TRP A 262 -1.27 7.19 -4.14
N ASP A 263 -0.76 8.42 -4.16
CA ASP A 263 -0.44 9.16 -2.93
C ASP A 263 -1.67 9.35 -2.03
N ARG A 264 -1.44 9.80 -0.79
CA ARG A 264 -2.52 10.00 0.20
C ARG A 264 -3.56 11.03 -0.24
N THR A 265 -3.18 11.96 -1.11
CA THR A 265 -4.03 13.05 -1.62
C THR A 265 -4.77 12.70 -2.90
N ASN A 266 -4.61 11.47 -3.44
CA ASN A 266 -5.18 11.04 -4.71
C ASN A 266 -4.78 11.93 -5.90
N SER A 267 -3.62 12.60 -5.82
CA SER A 267 -3.11 13.55 -6.83
C SER A 267 -2.12 12.91 -7.80
N HIS A 268 -1.23 12.05 -7.29
CA HIS A 268 -0.17 11.44 -8.09
C HIS A 268 -0.21 9.92 -8.00
N LYS A 269 -0.16 9.26 -9.18
CA LYS A 269 0.08 7.82 -9.28
C LYS A 269 1.55 7.56 -8.94
N LEU A 270 1.79 6.73 -7.92
CA LEU A 270 3.12 6.35 -7.45
C LEU A 270 3.67 5.17 -8.27
N SER A 271 2.86 4.12 -8.42
CA SER A 271 3.29 2.90 -9.12
C SER A 271 2.08 2.09 -9.57
N GLU A 272 2.34 1.04 -10.34
CA GLU A 272 1.34 0.12 -10.87
C GLU A 272 1.77 -1.33 -10.64
N GLY A 273 0.82 -2.14 -10.27
CA GLY A 273 1.01 -3.54 -9.92
C GLY A 273 -0.17 -4.38 -10.37
N VAL A 274 -0.14 -5.65 -9.98
CA VAL A 274 -1.18 -6.61 -10.34
C VAL A 274 -1.76 -7.24 -9.09
N LEU A 275 -3.05 -7.53 -9.13
CA LEU A 275 -3.70 -8.31 -8.10
C LEU A 275 -3.03 -9.69 -7.96
N LEU A 276 -2.57 -10.00 -6.75
CA LEU A 276 -1.92 -11.28 -6.44
C LEU A 276 -2.92 -12.25 -5.82
N SER A 277 -3.66 -11.82 -4.80
CA SER A 277 -4.61 -12.66 -4.08
C SER A 277 -5.66 -11.85 -3.34
N LEU A 278 -6.84 -12.45 -3.16
CA LEU A 278 -7.83 -12.01 -2.19
C LEU A 278 -7.68 -12.84 -0.92
N ASP A 279 -7.99 -12.24 0.22
CA ASP A 279 -8.14 -12.99 1.47
C ASP A 279 -9.32 -13.97 1.35
N ASN A 280 -9.27 -15.08 2.09
CA ASN A 280 -10.35 -16.07 2.11
C ASN A 280 -11.38 -15.79 3.22
N GLN A 281 -11.17 -14.72 4.00
CA GLN A 281 -12.06 -14.31 5.08
C GLN A 281 -12.42 -12.82 4.97
N ILE A 282 -13.69 -12.54 5.24
CA ILE A 282 -14.18 -11.17 5.47
C ILE A 282 -13.91 -10.85 6.93
N ASP A 283 -13.47 -9.63 7.21
CA ASP A 283 -13.41 -9.13 8.59
C ASP A 283 -14.82 -8.70 9.04
N PRO A 284 -15.46 -9.42 9.98
CA PRO A 284 -16.83 -9.13 10.40
C PRO A 284 -16.95 -7.84 11.21
N THR A 285 -15.83 -7.28 11.70
CA THR A 285 -15.83 -6.02 12.45
C THR A 285 -15.97 -4.82 11.54
N THR A 286 -15.39 -4.90 10.34
CA THR A 286 -15.38 -3.79 9.37
C THR A 286 -16.25 -4.03 8.14
N GLY A 287 -16.68 -5.27 7.89
CA GLY A 287 -17.42 -5.66 6.69
C GLY A 287 -16.57 -5.55 5.42
N THR A 288 -15.26 -5.76 5.54
CA THR A 288 -14.30 -5.62 4.43
C THR A 288 -13.49 -6.89 4.18
N ILE A 289 -13.02 -7.05 2.96
CA ILE A 289 -12.08 -8.11 2.55
C ILE A 289 -10.70 -7.49 2.30
N LYS A 290 -9.65 -8.18 2.72
CA LYS A 290 -8.27 -7.78 2.39
C LYS A 290 -7.89 -8.29 1.01
N ILE A 291 -7.18 -7.45 0.29
CA ILE A 291 -6.70 -7.73 -1.06
C ILE A 291 -5.21 -7.43 -1.09
N LYS A 292 -4.45 -8.33 -1.71
CA LYS A 292 -3.01 -8.20 -1.90
C LYS A 292 -2.70 -8.02 -3.37
N ALA A 293 -2.04 -6.93 -3.70
CA ALA A 293 -1.46 -6.66 -5.02
C ALA A 293 0.06 -6.64 -4.92
N ARG A 294 0.74 -6.99 -6.03
CA ARG A 294 2.20 -7.05 -6.12
C ARG A 294 2.72 -6.05 -7.14
N PHE A 295 3.76 -5.33 -6.74
CA PHE A 295 4.43 -4.27 -7.49
C PHE A 295 5.90 -4.65 -7.65
N THR A 296 6.49 -4.36 -8.80
CA THR A 296 7.92 -4.65 -9.04
C THR A 296 8.84 -3.69 -8.27
N ASN A 297 8.42 -2.43 -8.15
CA ASN A 297 9.04 -1.36 -7.35
C ASN A 297 10.51 -1.07 -7.69
N GLN A 298 10.91 -1.17 -8.96
CA GLN A 298 12.31 -1.03 -9.42
C GLN A 298 12.93 0.35 -9.20
N ASP A 299 12.10 1.37 -8.96
CA ASP A 299 12.49 2.75 -8.70
C ASP A 299 12.47 3.10 -7.21
N ASP A 300 12.23 2.11 -6.34
CA ASP A 300 12.06 2.28 -4.89
C ASP A 300 11.05 3.39 -4.51
N THR A 301 10.02 3.61 -5.34
CA THR A 301 8.99 4.64 -5.07
C THR A 301 8.08 4.26 -3.91
N LEU A 302 7.77 2.97 -3.77
CA LEU A 302 6.97 2.43 -2.69
C LEU A 302 7.85 1.97 -1.54
N PHE A 303 7.56 2.46 -0.34
CA PHE A 303 8.27 2.08 0.89
C PHE A 303 7.40 1.20 1.80
N PRO A 304 7.99 0.18 2.46
CA PRO A 304 7.26 -0.60 3.46
C PRO A 304 6.64 0.28 4.55
N ASN A 305 5.41 -0.07 4.97
CA ASN A 305 4.55 0.66 5.90
C ASN A 305 4.03 2.03 5.40
N GLN A 306 4.25 2.37 4.13
CA GLN A 306 3.65 3.56 3.52
C GLN A 306 2.15 3.35 3.31
N PHE A 307 1.35 4.35 3.68
CA PHE A 307 -0.09 4.39 3.36
C PHE A 307 -0.30 4.97 1.96
N VAL A 308 -1.09 4.28 1.15
CA VAL A 308 -1.42 4.67 -0.23
C VAL A 308 -2.91 4.45 -0.51
N ASN A 309 -3.43 5.14 -1.52
CA ASN A 309 -4.76 4.85 -2.05
C ASN A 309 -4.61 3.83 -3.18
N ALA A 310 -5.20 2.65 -3.03
CA ALA A 310 -5.22 1.63 -4.08
C ALA A 310 -6.41 1.88 -5.00
N ARG A 311 -6.21 1.80 -6.32
CA ARG A 311 -7.27 1.77 -7.33
C ARG A 311 -7.11 0.54 -8.20
N MET A 312 -8.05 -0.39 -8.10
CA MET A 312 -8.04 -1.61 -8.90
C MET A 312 -9.00 -1.48 -10.07
N LEU A 313 -8.49 -1.66 -11.28
CA LEU A 313 -9.30 -1.72 -12.49
C LEU A 313 -10.01 -3.07 -12.56
N VAL A 314 -11.33 -3.08 -12.46
CA VAL A 314 -12.14 -4.31 -12.48
C VAL A 314 -12.88 -4.53 -13.79
N ASP A 315 -13.21 -3.46 -14.50
CA ASP A 315 -13.85 -3.55 -15.82
C ASP A 315 -13.58 -2.29 -16.64
N THR A 316 -13.89 -2.33 -17.93
CA THR A 316 -13.90 -1.14 -18.79
C THR A 316 -15.18 -1.17 -19.63
N GLU A 317 -16.10 -0.28 -19.32
CA GLU A 317 -17.35 -0.14 -20.05
C GLU A 317 -17.05 0.45 -21.43
N GLN A 318 -17.22 -0.37 -22.46
CA GLN A 318 -17.02 0.04 -23.85
C GLN A 318 -18.27 0.75 -24.36
N ASN A 319 -18.07 1.81 -25.13
CA ASN A 319 -19.14 2.59 -25.75
C ASN A 319 -20.13 3.24 -24.76
N ALA A 320 -19.66 3.66 -23.58
CA ALA A 320 -20.49 4.34 -22.60
C ALA A 320 -20.80 5.78 -23.07
N VAL A 321 -22.05 6.23 -22.90
CA VAL A 321 -22.44 7.63 -23.14
C VAL A 321 -22.05 8.46 -21.92
N VAL A 322 -21.18 9.44 -22.10
CA VAL A 322 -20.63 10.24 -21.03
C VAL A 322 -21.02 11.70 -21.21
N VAL A 323 -21.39 12.34 -20.10
CA VAL A 323 -21.65 13.78 -20.01
C VAL A 323 -20.82 14.41 -18.89
N PRO A 324 -20.48 15.70 -18.97
CA PRO A 324 -19.84 16.38 -17.84
C PRO A 324 -20.71 16.30 -16.60
N ALA A 325 -20.10 16.10 -15.43
CA ALA A 325 -20.82 15.94 -14.17
C ALA A 325 -21.72 17.14 -13.85
N ALA A 326 -21.33 18.35 -14.27
CA ALA A 326 -22.11 19.58 -14.12
C ALA A 326 -23.47 19.55 -14.84
N ALA A 327 -23.62 18.73 -15.89
CA ALA A 327 -24.88 18.62 -16.64
C ALA A 327 -25.94 17.79 -15.92
N VAL A 328 -25.55 16.94 -14.98
CA VAL A 328 -26.45 16.02 -14.29
C VAL A 328 -27.04 16.70 -13.06
N GLN A 329 -28.36 16.76 -13.00
CA GLN A 329 -29.11 17.38 -11.91
C GLN A 329 -29.92 16.33 -11.17
N MET A 330 -30.24 16.61 -9.91
CA MET A 330 -31.07 15.75 -9.06
C MET A 330 -32.37 16.48 -8.73
N GLY A 331 -33.50 15.89 -9.15
CA GLY A 331 -34.83 16.40 -8.83
C GLY A 331 -35.64 15.40 -8.02
N ASN A 332 -36.88 15.76 -7.69
CA ASN A 332 -37.79 14.93 -6.89
C ASN A 332 -38.09 13.55 -7.53
N GLU A 333 -37.90 13.41 -8.84
CA GLU A 333 -38.15 12.18 -9.60
C GLU A 333 -36.89 11.39 -9.96
N GLY A 334 -35.73 11.80 -9.43
CA GLY A 334 -34.42 11.21 -9.71
C GLY A 334 -33.53 12.11 -10.57
N HIS A 335 -32.48 11.51 -11.15
CA HIS A 335 -31.52 12.24 -11.98
C HIS A 335 -32.09 12.63 -13.33
N PHE A 336 -31.78 13.84 -13.78
CA PHE A 336 -32.18 14.35 -15.09
C PHE A 336 -31.09 15.25 -15.66
N VAL A 337 -31.13 15.45 -16.98
CA VAL A 337 -30.30 16.42 -17.70
C VAL A 337 -31.20 17.32 -18.53
N TRP A 338 -30.73 18.53 -18.80
CA TRP A 338 -31.37 19.45 -19.73
C TRP A 338 -30.75 19.25 -21.12
N VAL A 339 -31.55 18.80 -22.08
CA VAL A 339 -31.11 18.53 -23.46
C VAL A 339 -31.58 19.66 -24.37
N LEU A 340 -30.70 20.13 -25.25
CA LEU A 340 -31.04 21.10 -26.29
C LEU A 340 -31.40 20.37 -27.58
N ASN A 341 -32.50 20.79 -28.21
CA ASN A 341 -32.81 20.39 -29.59
C ASN A 341 -32.08 21.29 -30.61
N ASP A 342 -32.22 20.99 -31.90
CA ASP A 342 -31.61 21.74 -33.00
C ASP A 342 -32.07 23.22 -33.09
N GLU A 343 -33.19 23.54 -32.45
CA GLU A 343 -33.79 24.89 -32.39
C GLU A 343 -33.34 25.70 -31.15
N ASN A 344 -32.41 25.14 -30.36
CA ASN A 344 -31.95 25.66 -29.06
C ASN A 344 -33.09 25.83 -28.03
N ASN A 345 -34.08 24.94 -28.06
CA ASN A 345 -35.05 24.78 -26.98
C ASN A 345 -34.58 23.71 -26.01
N VAL A 346 -34.73 23.99 -24.72
CA VAL A 346 -34.33 23.09 -23.64
C VAL A 346 -35.48 22.15 -23.25
N SER A 347 -35.18 20.87 -23.10
CA SER A 347 -36.12 19.85 -22.62
C SER A 347 -35.52 19.03 -21.48
N LYS A 348 -36.36 18.67 -20.50
CA LYS A 348 -35.94 17.87 -19.36
C LYS A 348 -35.99 16.39 -19.73
N LYS A 349 -34.84 15.72 -19.69
CA LYS A 349 -34.74 14.29 -19.95
C LYS A 349 -34.32 13.56 -18.69
N ARG A 350 -35.15 12.64 -18.20
CA ARG A 350 -34.79 11.78 -17.07
C ARG A 350 -33.70 10.81 -17.53
N VAL A 351 -32.65 10.67 -16.72
CA VAL A 351 -31.53 9.78 -17.01
C VAL A 351 -31.27 8.84 -15.86
N LYS A 352 -30.79 7.64 -16.20
CA LYS A 352 -30.22 6.72 -15.22
C LYS A 352 -28.71 6.86 -15.28
N ILE A 353 -28.12 7.33 -14.19
CA ILE A 353 -26.66 7.43 -14.07
C ILE A 353 -26.05 6.08 -13.73
N GLY A 354 -24.82 5.87 -14.20
CA GLY A 354 -23.96 4.75 -13.87
C GLY A 354 -22.75 5.23 -13.06
N ILE A 355 -21.55 4.86 -13.50
CA ILE A 355 -20.29 5.27 -12.89
C ILE A 355 -20.13 6.80 -13.04
N GLN A 356 -19.77 7.47 -11.94
CA GLN A 356 -19.47 8.90 -11.92
C GLN A 356 -18.05 9.12 -11.42
N ASP A 357 -17.29 9.95 -12.12
CA ASP A 357 -16.04 10.53 -11.65
C ASP A 357 -16.21 12.05 -11.41
N ASN A 358 -15.13 12.74 -11.05
CA ASN A 358 -15.20 14.16 -10.68
C ASN A 358 -15.41 15.11 -11.89
N ARG A 359 -15.27 14.62 -13.12
CA ARG A 359 -15.40 15.41 -14.35
C ARG A 359 -16.61 14.98 -15.17
N ASN A 360 -16.93 13.69 -15.14
CA ASN A 360 -17.77 13.01 -16.10
C ASN A 360 -18.70 11.99 -15.40
N VAL A 361 -19.89 11.82 -15.94
CA VAL A 361 -20.90 10.85 -15.50
C VAL A 361 -21.28 9.97 -16.67
N VAL A 362 -21.23 8.65 -16.47
CA VAL A 362 -21.77 7.67 -17.41
C VAL A 362 -23.29 7.67 -17.30
N ILE A 363 -23.97 7.77 -18.44
CA ILE A 363 -25.42 7.64 -18.54
C ILE A 363 -25.76 6.23 -19.05
N SER A 364 -26.31 5.40 -18.18
CA SER A 364 -26.71 4.03 -18.51
C SER A 364 -28.00 3.96 -19.31
N ALA A 365 -28.90 4.94 -19.16
CA ALA A 365 -30.14 5.03 -19.94
C ALA A 365 -30.69 6.46 -19.99
N GLY A 366 -31.43 6.76 -21.07
CA GLY A 366 -32.15 8.03 -21.22
C GLY A 366 -31.40 9.12 -21.97
N LEU A 367 -30.21 8.86 -22.51
CA LEU A 367 -29.47 9.80 -23.36
C LEU A 367 -28.72 9.04 -24.45
N SER A 368 -28.59 9.64 -25.64
CA SER A 368 -27.85 9.09 -26.77
C SER A 368 -26.58 9.90 -27.03
N ALA A 369 -25.58 9.25 -27.62
CA ALA A 369 -24.39 9.96 -28.07
C ALA A 369 -24.77 11.00 -29.13
N GLY A 370 -24.20 12.20 -29.02
CA GLY A 370 -24.55 13.36 -29.86
C GLY A 370 -25.60 14.29 -29.26
N ASP A 371 -26.33 13.88 -28.21
CA ASP A 371 -27.28 14.76 -27.53
C ASP A 371 -26.52 15.93 -26.86
N ARG A 372 -26.99 17.17 -27.06
CA ARG A 372 -26.40 18.37 -26.44
C ARG A 372 -27.02 18.60 -25.06
N VAL A 373 -26.21 18.59 -24.01
CA VAL A 373 -26.64 18.79 -22.62
C VAL A 373 -26.17 20.12 -22.06
N VAL A 374 -27.02 20.81 -21.30
CA VAL A 374 -26.64 22.05 -20.60
C VAL A 374 -25.73 21.73 -19.42
N THR A 375 -24.60 22.42 -19.30
CA THR A 375 -23.63 22.30 -18.19
C THR A 375 -23.64 23.49 -17.23
N ASP A 376 -24.05 24.68 -17.69
CA ASP A 376 -24.06 25.92 -16.90
C ASP A 376 -25.25 26.81 -17.31
N GLY A 377 -25.70 27.70 -16.41
CA GLY A 377 -26.88 28.56 -16.60
C GLY A 377 -28.21 27.88 -16.28
N ILE A 378 -28.19 26.79 -15.49
CA ILE A 378 -29.32 25.88 -15.27
C ILE A 378 -30.44 26.52 -14.42
N ASP A 379 -30.11 27.44 -13.51
CA ASP A 379 -31.05 28.01 -12.52
C ASP A 379 -32.22 28.79 -13.14
N ARG A 380 -32.08 29.23 -14.39
CA ARG A 380 -33.08 30.04 -15.11
C ARG A 380 -33.87 29.24 -16.14
N LEU A 381 -33.68 27.92 -16.19
CA LEU A 381 -34.28 27.06 -17.21
C LEU A 381 -35.63 26.50 -16.77
N THR A 382 -36.58 26.55 -17.70
CA THR A 382 -37.87 25.90 -17.61
C THR A 382 -38.09 25.04 -18.86
N GLU A 383 -38.97 24.05 -18.77
CA GLU A 383 -39.29 23.17 -19.91
C GLU A 383 -39.74 23.99 -21.12
N GLY A 384 -39.10 23.76 -22.28
CA GLY A 384 -39.40 24.46 -23.53
C GLY A 384 -38.82 25.88 -23.62
N ALA A 385 -38.00 26.32 -22.66
CA ALA A 385 -37.34 27.61 -22.73
C ALA A 385 -36.33 27.65 -23.90
N LYS A 386 -36.37 28.74 -24.67
CA LYS A 386 -35.36 29.03 -25.68
C LYS A 386 -34.14 29.67 -25.02
N VAL A 387 -32.96 29.17 -25.36
CA VAL A 387 -31.70 29.59 -24.75
C VAL A 387 -30.69 30.03 -25.78
N GLU A 388 -29.75 30.87 -25.35
CA GLU A 388 -28.59 31.23 -26.15
C GLU A 388 -27.39 30.42 -25.67
N VAL A 389 -26.79 29.63 -26.57
CA VAL A 389 -25.63 28.81 -26.22
C VAL A 389 -24.37 29.65 -26.34
N VAL A 390 -23.69 29.85 -25.22
CA VAL A 390 -22.41 30.55 -25.15
C VAL A 390 -21.30 29.50 -25.09
N GLU A 391 -20.29 29.64 -25.95
CA GLU A 391 -19.12 28.77 -25.91
C GLU A 391 -18.31 29.03 -24.63
N PRO A 392 -17.80 27.98 -23.94
CA PRO A 392 -17.03 28.15 -22.73
C PRO A 392 -15.74 28.95 -23.02
N GLN A 393 -15.62 30.14 -22.44
CA GLN A 393 -14.36 30.87 -22.45
C GLN A 393 -13.38 30.15 -21.51
N THR A 394 -12.48 29.34 -22.07
CA THR A 394 -11.29 28.88 -21.35
C THR A 394 -10.44 30.08 -21.01
N THR A 395 -10.57 30.59 -19.79
CA THR A 395 -9.61 31.52 -19.20
C THR A 395 -8.30 30.76 -18.97
N VAL A 396 -7.41 30.83 -19.96
CA VAL A 396 -5.99 30.55 -19.73
C VAL A 396 -5.53 31.61 -18.73
N ALA A 397 -5.26 31.21 -17.50
CA ALA A 397 -4.70 32.10 -16.49
C ALA A 397 -3.30 32.50 -16.94
N ASP A 398 -3.21 33.64 -17.62
CA ASP A 398 -1.95 34.29 -17.97
C ASP A 398 -1.38 34.87 -16.66
N GLU A 399 -0.46 34.13 -16.05
CA GLU A 399 0.24 34.46 -14.82
C GLU A 399 1.19 35.64 -15.08
N LYS A 400 0.64 36.85 -15.17
CA LYS A 400 1.42 38.10 -15.11
C LYS A 400 1.91 38.30 -13.68
N SER A 401 3.08 37.75 -13.40
CA SER A 401 3.91 38.14 -12.24
C SER A 401 4.15 39.65 -12.26
N PRO A 402 3.88 40.39 -11.17
CA PRO A 402 4.29 41.79 -11.07
C PRO A 402 5.79 41.83 -10.79
N SER A 403 6.57 42.31 -11.77
CA SER A 403 7.97 42.66 -11.59
C SER A 403 8.10 43.74 -10.52
N ARG A 404 8.71 43.40 -9.39
CA ARG A 404 9.17 44.34 -8.36
C ARG A 404 10.22 45.25 -9.00
N HIS A 405 9.89 46.53 -9.19
CA HIS A 405 10.87 47.57 -9.42
C HIS A 405 11.58 47.84 -8.09
N GLU A 406 12.77 47.30 -7.92
CA GLU A 406 13.67 47.67 -6.83
C GLU A 406 14.41 48.95 -7.25
N GLY A 407 14.03 50.06 -6.65
CA GLY A 407 14.67 51.37 -6.84
C GLY A 407 16.05 51.38 -6.19
N GLN A 408 17.09 51.30 -7.00
CA GLN A 408 18.47 51.54 -6.57
C GLN A 408 18.68 53.06 -6.40
N LYS A 409 18.52 53.56 -5.17
CA LYS A 409 19.06 54.86 -4.76
C LYS A 409 20.36 54.63 -3.99
N GLY A 410 21.46 55.06 -4.58
CA GLY A 410 22.75 55.15 -3.91
C GLY A 410 22.74 56.22 -2.81
N ALA A 411 23.53 55.96 -1.78
CA ALA A 411 24.08 57.00 -0.92
C ALA A 411 25.47 56.56 -0.45
N ARG A 412 26.45 57.38 -0.80
CA ARG A 412 27.80 57.42 -0.22
C ARG A 412 27.70 57.83 1.25
N ALA A 413 28.48 57.17 2.11
CA ALA A 413 29.37 57.77 3.11
C ALA A 413 30.26 56.67 3.68
#